data_AF-A0A9W8IR41-F1
#
_entry.id   AF-A0A9W8IR41-F1
#
_cell.length_a   1.000
_cell.length_b   1.000
_cell.length_c   1.000
_cell.angle_alpha   90.00
_cell.angle_beta   90.00
_cell.angle_gamma   90.00
#
_symmetry.space_group_name_H-M   'P 1'
#
loop_
_entity.id
_entity.type
_entity.pdbx_description
1 polymer ?
#
loop_
_entity_poly.entity_id
_entity_poly.type
_entity_poly.pdbx_seq_one_letter_code
_entity_poly.pdbx_strand_id
1 'polypeptide(L)'
;MGDFSGVNYPENDADCWWTYSKCVNPNLQGLPKDVSDVPEPRTLAYGFDDGPNCSHNAFYDYLMDQGQKATMFYIGSNVMDWPLEAQRAFSDGNP
;
A
#
# COMPACT_ATOMS: atom_id res chain seq x y z
N MET A 1 -4.38 -16.56 9.96
CA MET A 1 -3.01 -16.20 10.41
C MET A 1 -2.18 -17.47 10.46
N GLY A 2 -0.90 -17.40 10.09
CA GLY A 2 0.01 -18.54 10.14
C GLY A 2 0.41 -18.93 11.57
N ASP A 3 0.96 -20.14 11.72
CA ASP A 3 1.62 -20.57 12.96
C ASP A 3 3.06 -20.06 12.98
N PHE A 4 3.39 -19.23 13.98
CA PHE A 4 4.72 -18.68 14.19
C PHE A 4 5.38 -19.24 15.46
N SER A 5 4.82 -20.30 16.04
CA SER A 5 5.42 -20.97 17.19
C SER A 5 6.80 -21.50 16.83
N GLY A 6 7.79 -21.20 17.67
CA GLY A 6 9.19 -21.61 17.46
C GLY A 6 9.96 -20.82 16.39
N VAL A 7 9.34 -19.84 15.73
CA VAL A 7 10.05 -18.92 14.83
C VAL A 7 10.76 -17.86 15.67
N ASN A 8 12.07 -18.01 15.81
CA ASN A 8 12.95 -17.00 16.40
C ASN A 8 13.76 -16.33 15.29
N TYR A 9 13.66 -15.00 15.20
CA TYR A 9 14.46 -14.21 14.27
C TYR A 9 15.57 -13.48 15.03
N PRO A 10 16.81 -13.42 14.50
CA PRO A 10 17.90 -12.74 15.19
C PRO A 10 17.67 -11.21 15.24
N GLU A 11 17.88 -10.60 16.42
CA GLU A 11 17.78 -9.14 16.59
C GLU A 11 18.82 -8.37 15.76
N ASN A 12 19.95 -8.99 15.46
CA ASN A 12 21.08 -8.41 14.74
C ASN A 12 21.14 -8.82 13.26
N ASP A 13 19.99 -9.10 12.65
CA ASP A 13 19.89 -9.35 11.22
C ASP A 13 20.36 -8.14 10.39
N ALA A 14 21.32 -8.36 9.48
CA ALA A 14 21.91 -7.31 8.65
C ALA A 14 21.03 -6.89 7.46
N ASP A 15 20.10 -7.74 7.04
CA ASP A 15 19.29 -7.61 5.82
C ASP A 15 17.89 -7.05 6.09
N CYS A 16 17.64 -6.50 7.28
CA CYS A 16 16.45 -5.71 7.62
C CYS A 16 15.12 -6.38 7.22
N TRP A 17 14.63 -7.30 8.06
CA TRP A 17 13.25 -7.78 7.94
C TRP A 17 12.26 -6.82 8.59
N TRP A 18 11.58 -6.02 7.78
CA TRP A 18 10.64 -4.99 8.24
C TRP A 18 9.61 -5.49 9.26
N THR A 19 8.97 -6.65 9.02
CA THR A 19 7.94 -7.19 9.92
C THR A 19 8.46 -7.44 11.33
N TYR A 20 9.74 -7.79 11.45
CA TYR A 20 10.37 -8.09 12.74
C TYR A 20 10.96 -6.84 13.39
N SER A 21 11.85 -6.12 12.71
CA SER A 21 12.62 -5.01 13.31
C SER A 21 12.05 -3.63 13.02
N LYS A 22 11.05 -3.50 12.13
CA LYS A 22 10.44 -2.23 11.68
C LYS A 22 11.48 -1.22 11.17
N CYS A 23 12.58 -1.71 10.62
CA CYS A 23 13.62 -0.91 10.01
C CYS A 23 13.07 -0.17 8.78
N VAL A 24 13.44 1.10 8.62
CA VAL A 24 13.01 1.98 7.50
C VAL A 24 14.19 2.74 6.88
N ASN A 25 15.39 2.53 7.42
CA ASN A 25 16.61 3.12 6.89
C ASN A 25 17.24 2.10 5.94
N PRO A 26 17.41 2.42 4.64
CA PRO A 26 18.06 1.52 3.71
C PRO A 26 19.55 1.36 4.05
N ASN A 27 20.08 0.16 3.81
CA ASN A 27 21.51 -0.14 3.97
C ASN A 27 22.39 0.62 2.97
N LEU A 28 21.86 0.90 1.77
CA LEU A 28 22.57 1.64 0.74
C LEU A 28 22.49 3.15 1.00
N GLN A 29 23.65 3.79 1.12
CA GLN A 29 23.74 5.23 1.31
C GLN A 29 23.17 6.00 0.11
N GLY A 30 22.44 7.09 0.42
CA GLY A 30 21.84 7.96 -0.58
C GLY A 30 20.42 7.58 -0.99
N LEU A 31 19.91 6.40 -0.58
CA LEU A 31 18.49 6.08 -0.74
C LEU A 31 17.64 6.79 0.33
N PRO A 32 16.44 7.28 -0.03
CA PRO A 32 15.50 7.81 0.95
C PRO A 32 15.02 6.71 1.89
N LYS A 33 14.58 7.11 3.09
CA LYS A 33 13.94 6.20 4.05
C LYS A 33 12.59 5.72 3.53
N ASP A 34 12.20 4.53 3.93
CA ASP A 34 10.86 4.01 3.66
C ASP A 34 9.80 4.88 4.33
N VAL A 35 8.72 5.16 3.60
CA VAL A 35 7.55 5.84 4.16
C VAL A 35 6.73 4.81 4.93
N SER A 36 6.63 5.01 6.24
CA SER A 36 5.98 4.06 7.17
C SER A 36 4.97 4.72 8.11
N ASP A 37 4.77 6.03 7.97
CA ASP A 37 3.84 6.82 8.78
C ASP A 37 3.29 8.00 7.97
N VAL A 38 2.18 8.57 8.44
CA VAL A 38 1.54 9.76 7.89
C VAL A 38 1.91 10.96 8.79
N PRO A 39 2.77 11.88 8.33
CA PRO A 39 3.30 12.93 9.20
C PRO A 39 2.26 13.98 9.59
N GLU A 40 1.17 14.11 8.84
CA GLU A 40 0.10 15.06 9.13
C GLU A 40 -0.78 14.55 10.28
N PRO A 41 -0.92 15.32 11.39
CA PRO A 41 -1.73 14.90 12.51
C PRO A 41 -3.20 14.72 12.15
N ARG A 42 -3.82 13.65 12.68
CA ARG A 42 -5.23 13.31 12.45
C ARG A 42 -5.56 12.99 10.98
N THR A 43 -4.56 12.63 10.19
CA THR A 43 -4.74 12.13 8.82
C THR A 43 -4.54 10.61 8.80
N LEU A 44 -5.38 9.92 8.03
CA LEU A 44 -5.25 8.50 7.76
C LEU A 44 -5.08 8.31 6.25
N ALA A 45 -4.03 7.61 5.84
CA ALA A 45 -3.80 7.26 4.44
C ALA A 45 -4.30 5.84 4.18
N TYR A 46 -5.25 5.71 3.24
CA TYR A 46 -5.69 4.42 2.74
C TYR A 46 -4.88 4.04 1.51
N GLY A 47 -4.23 2.88 1.54
CA GLY A 47 -3.57 2.26 0.40
C GLY A 47 -4.22 0.92 0.08
N PHE A 48 -4.50 0.67 -1.19
CA PHE A 48 -5.06 -0.61 -1.66
C PHE A 48 -4.20 -1.18 -2.76
N ASP A 49 -3.72 -2.41 -2.55
CA ASP A 49 -2.79 -3.08 -3.44
C ASP A 49 -3.52 -3.98 -4.46
N ASP A 50 -2.79 -4.36 -5.49
CA ASP A 50 -3.11 -5.44 -6.43
C ASP A 50 -4.32 -5.24 -7.34
N GLY A 51 -4.94 -4.06 -7.32
CA GLY A 51 -6.00 -3.68 -8.26
C GLY A 51 -5.50 -3.38 -9.68
N PRO A 52 -6.39 -2.93 -10.59
CA PRO A 52 -7.85 -2.95 -10.45
C PRO A 52 -8.45 -4.32 -10.82
N ASN A 53 -9.73 -4.51 -10.53
CA ASN A 53 -10.50 -5.67 -10.95
C ASN A 53 -11.97 -5.28 -11.17
N CYS A 54 -12.81 -6.22 -11.59
CA CYS A 54 -14.20 -5.95 -11.95
C CYS A 54 -15.08 -5.36 -10.82
N SER A 55 -14.67 -5.42 -9.55
CA SER A 55 -15.44 -4.84 -8.43
C SER A 55 -15.03 -3.41 -8.07
N HIS A 56 -13.97 -2.86 -8.68
CA HIS A 56 -13.42 -1.57 -8.26
C HIS A 56 -14.38 -0.40 -8.48
N ASN A 57 -15.30 -0.48 -9.45
CA ASN A 57 -16.30 0.57 -9.63
C ASN A 57 -17.19 0.77 -8.38
N ALA A 58 -17.69 -0.33 -7.80
CA ALA A 58 -18.48 -0.26 -6.58
C ALA A 58 -17.66 0.24 -5.38
N PHE A 59 -16.36 -0.07 -5.36
CA PHE A 59 -15.45 0.41 -4.33
C PHE A 59 -15.19 1.92 -4.43
N TYR A 60 -14.99 2.45 -5.65
CA TYR A 60 -14.81 3.88 -5.87
C TYR A 60 -16.10 4.67 -5.57
N ASP A 61 -17.27 4.13 -5.91
CA ASP A 61 -18.56 4.71 -5.53
C ASP A 61 -18.65 4.83 -3.99
N TYR A 62 -18.26 3.77 -3.27
CA TYR A 62 -18.25 3.79 -1.81
C TYR A 62 -17.30 4.87 -1.24
N LEU A 63 -16.06 4.97 -1.74
CA LEU A 63 -15.12 6.00 -1.30
C LEU A 63 -15.69 7.41 -1.52
N MET A 64 -16.29 7.64 -2.69
CA MET A 64 -16.93 8.91 -3.04
C MET A 64 -18.09 9.24 -2.09
N ASP A 65 -18.99 8.27 -1.82
CA ASP A 65 -20.11 8.42 -0.90
C ASP A 65 -19.66 8.71 0.53
N GLN A 66 -18.50 8.20 0.95
CA GLN A 66 -17.91 8.49 2.26
C GLN A 66 -17.11 9.80 2.28
N GLY A 67 -16.96 10.49 1.15
CA GLY A 67 -16.08 11.66 1.02
C GLY A 67 -14.61 11.34 1.30
N GLN A 68 -14.19 10.10 1.01
CA GLN A 68 -12.84 9.59 1.25
C GLN A 68 -12.04 9.52 -0.06
N LYS A 69 -10.72 9.66 0.08
CA LYS A 69 -9.76 9.40 -0.98
C LYS A 69 -8.81 8.29 -0.55
N ALA A 70 -8.31 7.53 -1.51
CA ALA A 70 -7.35 6.48 -1.28
C ALA A 70 -6.28 6.45 -2.39
N THR A 71 -5.14 5.85 -2.09
CA THR A 71 -4.08 5.55 -3.07
C THR A 71 -4.22 4.12 -3.55
N MET A 72 -4.10 3.91 -4.87
CA MET A 72 -4.18 2.58 -5.49
C MET A 72 -2.79 2.14 -5.98
N PHE A 73 -2.32 0.99 -5.51
CA PHE A 73 -1.06 0.39 -5.94
C PHE A 73 -1.35 -0.77 -6.90
N TYR A 74 -1.29 -0.48 -8.19
CA TYR A 74 -1.75 -1.41 -9.22
C TYR A 74 -0.75 -2.52 -9.57
N ILE A 75 -1.29 -3.69 -9.94
CA ILE A 75 -0.56 -4.67 -10.74
C ILE A 75 -0.71 -4.31 -12.22
N GLY A 76 0.41 -4.26 -12.96
CA GLY A 76 0.42 -3.85 -14.36
C GLY A 76 -0.49 -4.69 -15.27
N SER A 77 -0.54 -6.02 -15.09
CA SER A 77 -1.46 -6.88 -15.87
C SER A 77 -2.93 -6.56 -15.61
N ASN A 78 -3.26 -6.20 -14.37
CA ASN A 78 -4.63 -5.86 -14.00
C ASN A 78 -5.06 -4.53 -14.62
N VAL A 79 -4.13 -3.57 -14.77
CA VAL A 79 -4.40 -2.33 -15.51
C VAL A 79 -4.64 -2.60 -16.99
N MET A 80 -3.95 -3.58 -17.57
CA MET A 80 -4.17 -3.97 -18.97
C MET A 80 -5.53 -4.62 -19.18
N ASP A 81 -5.99 -5.43 -18.22
CA ASP A 81 -7.28 -6.10 -18.27
C ASP A 81 -8.45 -5.16 -17.91
N TRP A 82 -8.22 -4.19 -17.00
CA TRP A 82 -9.22 -3.26 -16.45
C TRP A 82 -8.77 -1.79 -16.58
N PRO A 83 -8.51 -1.29 -17.80
CA PRO A 83 -7.91 0.03 -17.99
C PRO A 83 -8.87 1.19 -17.66
N LEU A 84 -10.18 0.96 -17.74
CA LEU A 84 -11.18 1.99 -17.43
C LEU A 84 -11.29 2.21 -15.93
N GLU A 85 -11.17 1.15 -15.14
CA GLU A 85 -11.15 1.21 -13.68
C GLU A 85 -9.90 1.95 -13.18
N ALA A 86 -8.73 1.72 -13.79
CA ALA A 86 -7.52 2.48 -13.47
C ALA A 86 -7.67 3.98 -13.80
N GLN A 87 -8.20 4.30 -14.99
CA GLN A 87 -8.44 5.69 -15.40
C GLN A 87 -9.45 6.38 -14.48
N ARG A 88 -10.51 5.66 -14.10
CA ARG A 88 -11.55 6.18 -13.22
C ARG A 88 -11.03 6.51 -11.83
N ALA A 89 -10.21 5.64 -11.23
CA ALA A 89 -9.66 5.94 -9.90
C ALA A 89 -8.92 7.29 -9.92
N PHE A 90 -8.09 7.51 -10.95
CA PHE A 90 -7.40 8.79 -11.13
C PHE A 90 -8.36 9.97 -11.32
N SER A 91 -9.41 9.83 -12.17
CA SER A 91 -10.39 10.90 -12.38
C SER A 91 -11.18 11.25 -11.12
N ASP A 92 -11.46 10.26 -10.28
CA ASP A 92 -12.22 10.41 -9.03
C ASP A 92 -11.33 10.90 -7.87
N GLY A 93 -10.03 11.13 -8.13
CA GLY A 93 -9.07 11.68 -7.16
C GLY A 93 -8.47 10.64 -6.23
N ASN A 94 -8.45 9.38 -6.66
CA ASN A 94 -7.75 8.25 -6.02
C ASN A 94 -6.45 7.97 -6.81
N PRO A 95 -5.33 8.61 -6.44
CA PRO A 95 -4.08 8.50 -7.19
C PRO A 95 -3.46 7.11 -7.14
#